data_AF-A0A844QA30-F1
#
_entry.id   AF-A0A844QA30-F1
#
_cell.length_a   1.000
_cell.length_b   1.000
_cell.length_c   1.000
_cell.angle_alpha   90.00
_cell.angle_beta   90.00
_cell.angle_gamma   90.00
#
_symmetry.space_group_name_H-M   'P 1'
#
loop_
_entity.id
_entity.type
_entity.pdbx_description
1 polymer ?
#
loop_
_entity_poly.entity_id
_entity_poly.type
_entity_poly.pdbx_seq_one_letter_code
_entity_poly.pdbx_strand_id
1 'polypeptide(L)'
;MNIHPLTAASPTSYRTQPLPRQTTNGPTTPLREQYALSDEAKRVVDRAHIWSLHEKKKTSTLTLAETEIYHTARKTNETLDRALYEHDKAEMFEELFNVQSVVMKLIRGERLSPKEREQLERDPNFREEVRMHYTNQQLINRY
;
A
#
# COMPACT_ATOMS: atom_id res chain seq x y z
N MET A 1 -46.57 16.00 -42.38
CA MET A 1 -45.85 14.72 -42.63
C MET A 1 -44.42 15.06 -42.98
N ASN A 2 -43.47 14.73 -42.10
CA ASN A 2 -42.10 14.36 -42.43
C ASN A 2 -41.44 13.90 -41.14
N ILE A 3 -41.45 12.58 -40.96
CA ILE A 3 -40.85 11.88 -39.84
C ILE A 3 -39.48 11.43 -40.35
N HIS A 4 -38.40 12.05 -39.87
CA HIS A 4 -37.06 11.54 -40.10
C HIS A 4 -36.78 10.43 -39.08
N PRO A 5 -36.43 9.20 -39.50
CA PRO A 5 -36.01 8.16 -38.57
C PRO A 5 -34.60 8.44 -38.05
N LEU A 6 -34.44 8.38 -36.72
CA LEU A 6 -33.16 8.25 -36.05
C LEU A 6 -32.56 6.89 -36.41
N THR A 7 -31.48 6.91 -37.19
CA THR A 7 -30.68 5.72 -37.50
C THR A 7 -29.96 5.27 -36.22
N ALA A 8 -30.39 4.14 -35.67
CA ALA A 8 -29.66 3.44 -34.62
C ALA A 8 -28.31 2.95 -35.19
N ALA A 9 -27.22 3.44 -34.62
CA ALA A 9 -25.90 2.86 -34.88
C ALA A 9 -25.85 1.46 -34.28
N SER A 10 -25.65 0.46 -35.14
CA SER A 10 -25.49 -0.94 -34.77
C SER A 10 -24.33 -1.15 -33.79
N PRO A 11 -24.42 -2.15 -32.89
CA PRO A 11 -23.30 -2.50 -32.01
C PRO A 11 -22.13 -3.04 -32.84
N THR A 12 -20.99 -2.36 -32.79
CA THR A 12 -19.73 -2.89 -33.30
C THR A 12 -19.36 -4.15 -32.51
N SER A 13 -19.63 -5.30 -33.10
CA SER A 13 -19.16 -6.60 -32.63
C SER A 13 -17.64 -6.64 -32.78
N TYR A 14 -16.90 -6.54 -31.67
CA TYR A 14 -15.46 -6.79 -31.67
C TYR A 14 -15.23 -8.29 -31.89
N ARG A 15 -15.15 -8.67 -33.16
CA ARG A 15 -14.67 -9.97 -33.62
C ARG A 15 -13.21 -10.11 -33.19
N THR A 16 -12.96 -10.92 -32.17
CA THR A 16 -11.63 -11.33 -31.74
C THR A 16 -10.93 -11.99 -32.93
N GLN A 17 -9.97 -11.30 -33.54
CA GLN A 17 -9.05 -11.96 -34.46
C GLN A 17 -8.09 -12.81 -33.61
N PRO A 18 -7.87 -14.10 -33.92
CA PRO A 18 -6.79 -14.84 -33.31
C PRO A 18 -5.46 -14.24 -33.77
N LEU A 19 -4.61 -13.88 -32.81
CA LEU A 19 -3.26 -13.42 -33.06
C LEU A 19 -2.48 -14.50 -33.85
N PRO A 20 -1.62 -14.10 -34.81
CA PRO A 20 -0.82 -15.05 -35.58
C PRO A 20 0.12 -15.83 -34.65
N ARG A 21 0.11 -17.16 -34.76
CA ARG A 21 1.12 -18.03 -34.14
C ARG A 21 2.48 -17.68 -34.74
N GLN A 22 3.29 -16.95 -33.99
CA GLN A 22 4.72 -16.88 -34.25
C GLN A 22 5.33 -18.21 -33.81
N THR A 23 5.70 -19.02 -34.78
CA THR A 23 6.59 -20.16 -34.59
C THR A 23 8.01 -19.61 -34.50
N THR A 24 8.52 -19.42 -33.28
CA THR A 24 9.95 -19.27 -33.06
C THR A 24 10.43 -20.49 -32.28
N ASN A 25 11.12 -21.37 -33.00
CA ASN A 25 11.97 -22.39 -32.39
C ASN A 25 13.11 -21.64 -31.68
N GLY A 26 13.00 -21.52 -30.37
CA GLY A 26 14.04 -21.01 -29.48
C GLY A 26 14.02 -21.80 -28.18
N PRO A 27 15.17 -22.03 -27.52
CA PRO A 27 15.21 -22.75 -26.27
C PRO A 27 14.31 -22.03 -25.26
N THR A 28 13.30 -22.73 -24.76
CA THR A 28 12.47 -22.27 -23.65
C THR A 28 13.35 -22.27 -22.40
N THR A 29 14.08 -21.19 -22.17
CA THR A 29 14.70 -20.93 -20.86
C THR A 29 13.56 -20.93 -19.85
N PRO A 30 13.51 -21.84 -18.88
CA PRO A 30 12.53 -21.73 -17.81
C PRO A 30 12.75 -20.39 -17.12
N LEU A 31 11.67 -19.64 -16.90
CA LEU A 31 11.62 -18.34 -16.20
C LEU A 31 11.87 -18.52 -14.68
N ARG A 32 12.89 -19.31 -14.37
CA ARG A 32 13.43 -19.64 -13.06
C ARG A 32 14.96 -19.55 -13.14
N GLU A 33 15.47 -18.54 -13.84
CA GLU A 33 16.83 -18.06 -13.64
C GLU A 33 16.90 -17.46 -12.24
N GLN A 34 17.27 -18.35 -11.34
CA GLN A 34 18.07 -18.14 -10.15
C GLN A 34 18.58 -16.71 -10.02
N TYR A 35 17.91 -15.92 -9.18
CA TYR A 35 18.58 -14.88 -8.40
C TYR A 35 19.56 -15.59 -7.46
N ALA A 36 20.66 -16.10 -8.02
CA ALA A 36 21.82 -16.43 -7.23
C ALA A 36 22.29 -15.10 -6.65
N LEU A 37 21.94 -14.88 -5.38
CA LEU A 37 22.34 -13.72 -4.59
C LEU A 37 23.82 -13.46 -4.87
N SER A 38 24.14 -12.27 -5.38
CA SER A 38 25.53 -11.85 -5.56
C SER A 38 26.26 -12.00 -4.22
N ASP A 39 27.55 -12.32 -4.25
CA ASP A 39 28.31 -12.43 -3.00
C ASP A 39 28.34 -11.10 -2.22
N GLU A 40 28.04 -9.98 -2.89
CA GLU A 40 27.79 -8.67 -2.28
C GLU A 40 26.50 -8.66 -1.45
N ALA A 41 25.41 -9.27 -1.93
CA ALA A 41 24.14 -9.39 -1.20
C ALA A 41 24.19 -10.36 -0.01
N LYS A 42 25.22 -11.21 0.06
CA LYS A 42 25.46 -12.14 1.17
C LYS A 42 26.29 -11.56 2.31
N ARG A 43 26.85 -10.35 2.16
CA ARG A 43 27.52 -9.66 3.26
C ARG A 43 26.48 -9.44 4.36
N VAL A 44 26.85 -9.71 5.62
CA VAL A 44 26.01 -9.46 6.79
C VAL A 44 25.57 -8.00 6.75
N VAL A 45 24.37 -7.74 6.25
CA VAL A 45 23.86 -6.39 6.12
C VAL A 45 23.53 -5.91 7.52
N ASP A 46 24.10 -4.76 7.89
CA ASP A 46 23.90 -4.16 9.20
C ASP A 46 22.40 -3.97 9.47
N ARG A 47 21.94 -4.42 10.64
CA ARG A 47 20.56 -4.26 11.11
C ARG A 47 20.13 -2.80 11.05
N ALA A 48 21.02 -1.86 11.40
CA ALA A 48 20.71 -0.44 11.36
C ALA A 48 20.46 0.06 9.93
N HIS A 49 21.20 -0.48 8.95
CA HIS A 49 20.99 -0.15 7.55
C HIS A 49 19.63 -0.65 7.05
N ILE A 50 19.28 -1.91 7.33
CA ILE A 50 17.97 -2.46 6.92
C ILE A 50 16.81 -1.69 7.59
N TRP A 51 16.98 -1.29 8.84
CA TRP A 51 16.00 -0.44 9.52
C TRP A 51 15.85 0.92 8.84
N SER A 52 16.95 1.54 8.42
CA SER A 52 16.89 2.81 7.68
C SER A 52 16.14 2.67 6.34
N LEU A 53 16.33 1.55 5.64
CA LEU A 53 15.61 1.24 4.39
C LEU A 53 14.12 0.99 4.66
N HIS A 54 13.80 0.34 5.78
CA HIS A 54 12.43 0.12 6.21
C HIS A 54 11.67 1.43 6.43
N GLU A 55 12.28 2.38 7.15
CA GLU A 55 11.68 3.71 7.38
C GLU A 55 11.62 4.53 6.09
N LYS A 56 12.69 4.52 5.28
CA LYS A 56 12.73 5.23 4.00
C LYS A 56 11.58 4.81 3.08
N LYS A 57 11.21 3.53 3.06
CA LYS A 57 10.10 3.00 2.26
C LYS A 57 8.75 3.67 2.59
N LYS A 58 8.56 4.13 3.83
CA LYS A 58 7.31 4.80 4.26
C LYS A 58 7.16 6.18 3.64
N THR A 59 8.28 6.86 3.38
CA THR A 59 8.27 8.25 2.88
C THR A 59 8.71 8.38 1.42
N SER A 60 9.35 7.37 0.85
CA SER A 60 10.00 7.45 -0.46
C SER A 60 10.18 6.08 -1.11
N THR A 61 10.36 6.08 -2.43
CA THR A 61 10.65 4.88 -3.20
C THR A 61 12.11 4.45 -2.99
N LEU A 62 12.33 3.17 -2.67
CA LEU A 62 13.67 2.58 -2.66
C LEU A 62 14.18 2.38 -4.09
N THR A 63 15.49 2.52 -4.29
CA THR A 63 16.12 2.11 -5.55
C THR A 63 16.04 0.59 -5.72
N LEU A 64 16.27 0.10 -6.95
CA LEU A 64 16.29 -1.35 -7.23
C LEU A 64 17.32 -2.09 -6.38
N ALA A 65 18.53 -1.53 -6.23
CA ALA A 65 19.59 -2.12 -5.41
C ALA A 65 19.22 -2.14 -3.92
N GLU A 66 18.67 -1.05 -3.38
CA GLU A 66 18.19 -0.99 -1.99
C GLU A 66 17.05 -1.99 -1.74
N THR A 67 16.15 -2.15 -2.73
CA THR A 67 15.05 -3.11 -2.69
C THR A 67 15.57 -4.55 -2.62
N GLU A 68 16.57 -4.89 -3.43
CA GLU A 68 17.21 -6.20 -3.40
C GLU A 68 17.91 -6.49 -2.06
N ILE A 69 18.68 -5.52 -1.54
CA ILE A 69 19.33 -5.61 -0.23
C ILE A 69 18.28 -5.84 0.88
N TYR A 70 17.22 -5.02 0.88
CA TYR A 70 16.15 -5.07 1.87
C TYR A 70 15.42 -6.43 1.86
N HIS A 71 14.99 -6.90 0.69
CA HIS A 71 14.26 -8.17 0.59
C HIS A 71 15.16 -9.37 0.87
N THR A 72 16.43 -9.32 0.46
CA THR A 72 17.41 -10.35 0.79
C THR A 72 17.58 -10.46 2.29
N ALA A 73 17.81 -9.35 2.99
CA ALA A 73 18.00 -9.35 4.43
C ALA A 73 16.76 -9.86 5.19
N ARG A 74 15.55 -9.49 4.77
CA ARG A 74 14.30 -10.01 5.35
C ARG A 74 14.14 -11.52 5.12
N LYS A 75 14.57 -12.02 3.96
CA LYS A 75 14.50 -13.45 3.63
C LYS A 75 15.53 -14.30 4.37
N THR A 76 16.72 -13.75 4.62
CA THR A 76 17.85 -14.49 5.22
C THR A 76 17.96 -14.31 6.74
N ASN A 77 17.27 -13.33 7.32
CA ASN A 77 17.29 -13.05 8.75
C ASN A 77 15.87 -12.97 9.35
N GLU A 78 15.37 -14.09 9.85
CA GLU A 78 14.02 -14.20 10.43
C GLU A 78 13.83 -13.29 11.67
N THR A 79 14.88 -13.13 12.48
CA THR A 79 14.79 -12.28 13.69
C THR A 79 14.61 -10.82 13.30
N LEU A 80 15.31 -10.36 12.27
CA LEU A 80 15.15 -9.02 11.71
C LEU A 80 13.76 -8.86 11.08
N ASP A 81 13.33 -9.81 10.25
CA ASP A 81 12.02 -9.74 9.61
C ASP A 81 10.87 -9.66 10.62
N ARG A 82 10.93 -10.48 11.68
CA ARG A 82 9.97 -10.44 12.79
C ARG A 82 9.99 -9.10 13.52
N ALA A 83 11.18 -8.54 13.77
CA ALA A 83 11.29 -7.24 14.44
C ALA A 83 10.68 -6.11 13.61
N LEU A 84 10.89 -6.11 12.28
CA LEU A 84 10.27 -5.13 11.37
C LEU A 84 8.75 -5.30 11.34
N TYR A 85 8.26 -6.55 11.30
CA TYR A 85 6.83 -6.83 11.30
C TYR A 85 6.13 -6.37 12.58
N GLU A 86 6.69 -6.68 13.75
CA GLU A 86 6.10 -6.24 15.03
C GLU A 86 6.14 -4.71 15.17
N HIS A 87 7.14 -4.06 14.57
CA HIS A 87 7.20 -2.60 14.50
C HIS A 87 6.07 -2.00 13.65
N ASP A 88 5.91 -2.47 12.40
CA ASP A 88 4.82 -2.06 11.51
C ASP A 88 3.44 -2.24 12.18
N LYS A 89 3.28 -3.36 12.89
CA LYS A 89 2.05 -3.69 13.62
C LYS A 89 1.81 -2.73 14.80
N ALA A 90 2.85 -2.39 15.56
CA ALA A 90 2.75 -1.45 16.67
C ALA A 90 2.35 -0.05 16.18
N GLU A 91 2.95 0.43 15.09
CA GLU A 91 2.60 1.72 14.48
C GLU A 91 1.15 1.75 14.00
N MET A 92 0.70 0.69 13.32
CA MET A 92 -0.69 0.57 12.88
C MET A 92 -1.67 0.65 14.07
N PHE A 93 -1.37 -0.02 15.18
CA PHE A 93 -2.20 0.09 16.38
C PHE A 93 -2.17 1.50 16.97
N GLU A 94 -1.00 2.15 17.04
CA GLU A 94 -0.90 3.52 17.53
C GLU A 94 -1.75 4.49 16.70
N GLU A 95 -1.71 4.37 15.38
CA GLU A 95 -2.55 5.16 14.47
C GLU A 95 -4.05 4.92 14.72
N LEU A 96 -4.46 3.66 14.82
CA LEU A 96 -5.86 3.30 15.11
C LEU A 96 -6.32 3.84 16.47
N PHE A 97 -5.51 3.70 17.52
CA PHE A 97 -5.82 4.22 18.84
C PHE A 97 -5.95 5.75 18.82
N ASN A 98 -5.09 6.43 18.06
CA ASN A 98 -5.12 7.87 17.93
C ASN A 98 -6.40 8.35 17.20
N VAL A 99 -6.75 7.73 16.07
CA VAL A 99 -8.01 7.99 15.36
C VAL A 99 -9.20 7.78 16.31
N GLN A 100 -9.24 6.63 16.99
CA GLN A 100 -10.34 6.28 17.89
C GLN A 100 -10.44 7.26 19.08
N SER A 101 -9.31 7.65 19.66
CA SER A 101 -9.25 8.66 20.74
C SER A 101 -9.87 9.99 20.30
N VAL A 102 -9.45 10.50 19.13
CA VAL A 102 -9.98 11.75 18.57
C VAL A 102 -11.48 11.63 18.30
N VAL A 103 -11.93 10.54 17.67
CA VAL A 103 -13.36 10.29 17.39
C VAL A 103 -14.18 10.28 18.68
N MET A 104 -13.73 9.57 19.71
CA MET A 104 -14.43 9.50 20.99
C MET A 104 -14.52 10.87 21.68
N LYS A 105 -13.45 11.67 21.64
CA LYS A 105 -13.47 13.05 22.15
C LYS A 105 -14.48 13.91 21.42
N LEU A 106 -14.51 13.84 20.09
CA LEU A 106 -15.48 14.59 19.27
C LEU A 106 -16.92 14.20 19.61
N ILE A 107 -17.21 12.90 19.77
CA ILE A 107 -18.56 12.41 20.15
C ILE A 107 -18.98 12.96 21.52
N ARG A 108 -18.05 13.01 22.48
CA ARG A 108 -18.30 13.52 23.83
C ARG A 108 -18.31 15.05 23.92
N GLY A 109 -17.94 15.76 22.85
CA GLY A 109 -17.76 17.21 22.87
C GLY A 109 -16.51 17.67 23.65
N GLU A 110 -15.57 16.77 23.88
CA GLU A 110 -14.29 17.07 24.55
C GLU A 110 -13.36 17.84 23.61
N ARG A 111 -12.51 18.71 24.18
CA ARG A 111 -11.52 19.47 23.41
C ARG A 111 -10.36 18.57 23.00
N LEU A 112 -9.96 18.66 21.73
CA LEU A 112 -8.74 18.04 21.22
C LEU A 112 -7.50 18.75 21.75
N SER A 113 -6.47 17.98 22.06
CA SER A 113 -5.14 18.51 22.41
C SER A 113 -4.53 19.28 21.23
N PRO A 114 -3.55 20.17 21.48
CA PRO A 114 -2.85 20.87 20.40
C PRO A 114 -2.25 19.92 19.35
N LYS A 115 -1.63 18.81 19.80
CA LYS A 115 -1.05 17.79 18.91
C LYS A 115 -2.10 17.11 18.02
N GLU A 116 -3.24 16.73 18.59
CA GLU A 116 -4.34 16.10 17.84
C GLU A 116 -4.95 17.07 16.81
N ARG A 117 -5.06 18.36 17.14
CA ARG A 117 -5.52 19.39 16.19
C ARG A 117 -4.53 19.60 15.05
N GLU A 118 -3.25 19.77 15.39
CA GLU A 118 -2.20 19.91 14.38
C GLU A 118 -2.18 18.71 13.42
N GLN A 119 -2.36 17.50 13.95
CA GLN A 119 -2.43 16.29 13.13
C GLN A 119 -3.64 16.29 12.18
N LEU A 120 -4.83 16.68 12.64
CA LEU A 120 -6.02 16.83 11.77
C LEU A 120 -5.84 17.89 10.68
N GLU A 121 -5.09 18.94 10.96
CA GLU A 121 -4.84 20.03 10.01
C GLU A 121 -3.81 19.62 8.97
N ARG A 122 -2.73 18.96 9.41
CA ARG A 122 -1.57 18.60 8.59
C ARG A 122 -1.76 17.33 7.77
N ASP A 123 -2.42 16.30 8.33
CA ASP A 123 -2.56 14.99 7.70
C ASP A 123 -3.98 14.81 7.13
N PRO A 124 -4.15 14.91 5.80
CA PRO A 124 -5.46 14.76 5.16
C PRO A 124 -6.02 13.33 5.28
N ASN A 125 -5.16 12.30 5.35
CA ASN A 125 -5.59 10.91 5.48
C ASN A 125 -6.14 10.68 6.89
N PHE A 126 -5.39 11.12 7.91
CA PHE A 126 -5.86 11.06 9.30
C PHE A 126 -7.19 11.78 9.50
N ARG A 127 -7.34 12.98 8.90
CA ARG A 127 -8.60 13.74 8.95
C ARG A 127 -9.76 12.98 8.32
N GLU A 128 -9.53 12.33 7.19
CA GLU A 128 -10.56 11.56 6.51
C GLU A 128 -10.98 10.32 7.31
N GLU A 129 -10.02 9.60 7.89
CA GLU A 129 -10.28 8.46 8.78
C GLU A 129 -11.14 8.89 9.98
N VAL A 130 -10.74 9.97 10.68
CA VAL A 130 -11.53 10.52 11.79
C VAL A 130 -12.95 10.87 11.34
N ARG A 131 -13.11 11.50 10.17
CA ARG A 131 -14.43 11.86 9.63
C ARG A 131 -15.29 10.63 9.36
N MET A 132 -14.75 9.61 8.72
CA MET A 132 -15.47 8.35 8.42
C MET A 132 -15.91 7.65 9.70
N HIS A 133 -14.98 7.45 10.63
CA HIS A 133 -15.24 6.78 11.90
C HIS A 133 -16.26 7.55 12.76
N TYR A 134 -16.13 8.88 12.84
CA TYR A 134 -17.10 9.72 13.55
C TYR A 134 -18.51 9.60 12.94
N THR A 135 -18.62 9.66 11.61
CA THR A 135 -19.92 9.53 10.92
C THR A 135 -20.57 8.17 11.21
N ASN A 136 -19.80 7.09 11.13
CA ASN A 136 -20.29 5.74 11.40
C ASN A 136 -20.78 5.59 12.85
N GLN A 137 -20.04 6.12 13.83
CA GLN A 137 -20.46 6.09 15.23
C GLN A 137 -21.72 6.92 15.49
N GLN A 138 -21.86 8.08 14.84
CA GLN A 138 -23.09 8.88 14.92
C GLN A 138 -24.31 8.16 14.31
N LEU A 139 -24.10 7.35 13.26
CA LEU A 139 -25.17 6.51 12.71
C LEU A 139 -25.57 5.41 13.69
N ILE A 140 -24.61 4.73 14.32
CA ILE A 140 -24.88 3.67 15.31
C ILE A 140 -25.68 4.23 16.49
N ASN A 141 -25.31 5.40 17.02
CA ASN A 141 -25.98 6.01 18.18
C ASN A 141 -27.41 6.51 17.91
N ARG A 142 -27.87 6.51 16.65
CA ARG A 142 -29.23 6.92 16.27
C ARG A 142 -30.22 5.77 16.19
N TYR A 143 -29.74 4.53 16.24
CA TYR A 143 -30.55 3.31 16.28
C TYR A 143 -30.52 2.70 17.67
#